data_AF-A0A182SFX3-F1
#
_entry.id   AF-A0A182SFX3-F1
#
_cell.length_a   1.000
_cell.length_b   1.000
_cell.length_c   1.000
_cell.angle_alpha   90.00
_cell.angle_beta   90.00
_cell.angle_gamma   90.00
#
_symmetry.space_group_name_H-M   'P 1'
#
loop_
_entity.id
_entity.type
_entity.pdbx_description
1 polymer ?
#
loop_
_entity_poly.entity_id
_entity_poly.type
_entity_poly.pdbx_seq_one_letter_code
_entity_poly.pdbx_strand_id
1 'polypeptide(L)'
;VASFCSVSSPVPPYGESKPLTSSGPRGGVIFVPAFSGYYTPYWRYKARGMMFGITLQTTPQQIMYAAHEAICHQVREVLESLAKDCPTWPRLTKLTVGGDLCEQRFLVQMLSDLNGLVVERPQTSTPACLGAMLAAGLATEILSIDQFRQNCVPPVDVFSTAYNSSQRDMKFRRWKMAVDRCLNFDSVSDSDPVKLIGDGRDPDSFVRCSIPGSVFIVSSFVLVVVAQLMKQNGFA
;
A
#
# COMPACT_ATOMS: atom_id res chain seq x y z
N VAL A 1 -7.55 -38.45 -10.29
CA VAL A 1 -8.59 -37.64 -10.98
C VAL A 1 -8.92 -36.49 -10.02
N ALA A 2 -8.54 -35.23 -10.18
CA ALA A 2 -8.10 -34.48 -11.34
C ALA A 2 -6.83 -33.68 -11.03
N SER A 3 -5.90 -33.70 -11.98
CA SER A 3 -4.73 -32.83 -12.08
C SER A 3 -5.23 -31.46 -12.55
N PHE A 4 -5.11 -30.44 -11.70
CA PHE A 4 -5.27 -29.06 -12.17
C PHE A 4 -3.97 -28.64 -12.83
N CYS A 5 -3.97 -28.72 -14.16
CA CYS A 5 -2.94 -28.20 -15.02
C CYS A 5 -2.59 -26.76 -14.63
N SER A 6 -1.34 -26.56 -14.24
CA SER A 6 -0.65 -25.27 -14.30
C SER A 6 -0.74 -24.75 -15.73
N VAL A 7 -1.65 -23.81 -15.96
CA VAL A 7 -1.64 -23.01 -17.19
C VAL A 7 -0.49 -22.04 -17.03
N SER A 8 0.61 -22.35 -17.70
CA SER A 8 1.76 -21.47 -17.88
C SER A 8 1.33 -20.21 -18.62
N SER A 9 0.88 -19.20 -17.88
CA SER A 9 0.78 -17.84 -18.39
C SER A 9 2.17 -17.35 -18.82
N PRO A 10 2.32 -16.58 -19.90
CA PRO A 10 3.60 -16.03 -20.34
C PRO A 10 4.01 -14.81 -19.48
N VAL A 11 3.78 -14.88 -18.17
CA VAL A 11 4.29 -13.89 -17.23
C VAL A 11 5.69 -14.36 -16.83
N PRO A 12 6.76 -13.64 -17.22
CA PRO A 12 8.11 -14.05 -16.83
C PRO A 12 8.20 -14.10 -15.30
N PRO A 13 8.94 -15.07 -14.73
CA PRO A 13 9.16 -15.12 -13.29
C PRO A 13 9.75 -13.79 -12.82
N TYR A 14 9.25 -13.28 -11.70
CA TYR A 14 9.53 -11.94 -11.14
C TYR A 14 11.02 -11.65 -10.85
N GLY A 15 11.90 -12.64 -11.05
CA GLY A 15 13.35 -12.58 -10.79
C GLY A 15 14.24 -12.09 -11.94
N GLU A 16 13.72 -11.90 -13.15
CA GLU A 16 14.52 -11.45 -14.30
C GLU A 16 13.98 -10.17 -14.97
N SER A 17 13.66 -9.13 -14.20
CA SER A 17 13.63 -7.80 -14.80
C SER A 17 15.08 -7.37 -15.04
N LYS A 18 15.55 -7.40 -16.29
CA LYS A 18 16.76 -6.66 -16.72
C LYS A 18 16.75 -5.31 -15.99
N PRO A 19 17.89 -4.84 -15.42
CA PRO A 19 17.93 -3.52 -14.83
C PRO A 19 17.36 -2.54 -15.85
N LEU A 20 16.37 -1.74 -15.45
CA LEU A 20 15.77 -0.68 -16.25
C LEU A 20 16.81 0.45 -16.46
N THR A 21 17.94 0.10 -17.07
CA THR A 21 18.92 1.04 -17.60
C THR A 21 18.49 1.33 -19.03
N SER A 22 17.62 2.31 -19.22
CA SER A 22 17.34 2.82 -20.55
C SER A 22 17.31 4.35 -20.56
N SER A 23 18.25 4.88 -21.33
CA SER A 23 18.48 6.25 -21.74
C SER A 23 17.38 6.78 -22.67
N GLY A 24 16.11 6.61 -22.30
CA GLY A 24 14.96 7.24 -22.96
C GLY A 24 14.36 8.34 -22.07
N PRO A 25 13.62 9.31 -22.64
CA PRO A 25 12.93 10.31 -21.85
C PRO A 25 11.94 9.63 -20.90
N ARG A 26 12.29 9.64 -19.61
CA ARG A 26 11.44 9.20 -18.50
C ARG A 26 10.36 10.26 -18.29
N GLY A 27 9.10 9.95 -18.52
CA GLY A 27 8.00 10.78 -18.00
C GLY A 27 7.05 11.44 -19.01
N GLY A 28 6.59 10.68 -19.99
CA GLY A 28 5.36 11.02 -20.74
C GLY A 28 4.11 10.41 -20.11
N VAL A 29 4.18 9.11 -19.78
CA VAL A 29 3.04 8.31 -19.33
C VAL A 29 2.80 8.47 -17.83
N ILE A 30 1.54 8.64 -17.44
CA ILE A 30 1.10 8.59 -16.04
C ILE A 30 0.02 7.51 -15.95
N PHE A 31 0.14 6.61 -14.97
CA PHE A 31 -0.79 5.52 -14.79
C PHE A 31 -1.38 5.55 -13.39
N VAL A 32 -2.70 5.67 -13.26
CA VAL A 32 -3.39 5.70 -11.97
C VAL A 32 -4.13 4.36 -11.79
N PRO A 33 -3.72 3.50 -10.84
CA PRO A 33 -4.24 2.13 -10.70
C PRO A 33 -5.53 2.06 -9.86
N ALA A 34 -6.55 2.85 -10.20
CA ALA A 34 -7.84 2.87 -9.50
C ALA A 34 -8.77 1.70 -9.95
N PHE A 35 -8.26 0.46 -9.94
CA PHE A 35 -8.99 -0.70 -10.49
C PHE A 35 -10.25 -1.07 -9.70
N SER A 36 -10.23 -0.84 -8.38
CA SER A 36 -11.33 -1.16 -7.47
C SER A 36 -11.80 0.08 -6.72
N GLY A 37 -11.76 1.24 -7.40
CA GLY A 37 -11.91 2.55 -6.80
C GLY A 37 -10.58 3.14 -6.32
N TYR A 38 -10.66 4.35 -5.79
CA TYR A 38 -9.53 5.09 -5.24
C TYR A 38 -9.86 5.46 -3.79
N TYR A 39 -9.28 4.72 -2.85
CA TYR A 39 -9.54 4.89 -1.42
C TYR A 39 -8.76 6.06 -0.87
N THR A 40 -7.82 5.85 0.05
CA THR A 40 -7.05 6.94 0.67
C THR A 40 -6.37 7.83 -0.38
N PRO A 41 -6.48 9.16 -0.30
CA PRO A 41 -7.20 9.97 0.70
C PRO A 41 -8.65 10.36 0.32
N TYR A 42 -9.17 9.90 -0.82
CA TYR A 42 -10.38 10.42 -1.44
C TYR A 42 -11.65 9.57 -1.23
N TRP A 43 -11.51 8.29 -0.92
CA TRP A 43 -12.61 7.34 -0.67
C TRP A 43 -13.67 7.30 -1.78
N ARG A 44 -13.22 7.29 -3.05
CA ARG A 44 -14.08 7.23 -4.24
C ARG A 44 -14.11 5.83 -4.84
N TYR A 45 -15.15 5.08 -4.50
CA TYR A 45 -15.40 3.74 -5.04
C TYR A 45 -15.61 3.72 -6.57
N LYS A 46 -16.27 4.75 -7.10
CA LYS A 46 -16.55 4.89 -8.54
C LYS A 46 -15.33 5.29 -9.38
N ALA A 47 -14.21 5.64 -8.75
CA ALA A 47 -13.00 5.95 -9.51
C ALA A 47 -12.55 4.75 -10.35
N ARG A 48 -11.99 5.00 -11.53
CA ARG A 48 -11.49 3.97 -12.45
C ARG A 48 -10.07 4.24 -12.87
N GLY A 49 -9.33 3.15 -13.07
CA GLY A 49 -7.93 3.22 -13.46
C GLY A 49 -7.79 3.86 -14.84
N MET A 50 -6.84 4.79 -14.98
CA MET A 50 -6.60 5.49 -16.24
C MET A 50 -5.11 5.63 -16.53
N MET A 51 -4.80 5.75 -17.82
CA MET A 51 -3.46 6.00 -18.30
C MET A 51 -3.46 7.24 -19.19
N PHE A 52 -2.53 8.16 -18.94
CA PHE A 52 -2.41 9.44 -19.62
C PHE A 52 -1.07 9.53 -20.33
N GLY A 53 -0.99 10.34 -21.39
CA GLY A 53 0.27 10.66 -22.07
C GLY A 53 0.83 9.53 -22.96
N ILE A 54 -0.04 8.63 -23.42
CA ILE A 54 0.32 7.62 -24.42
C ILE A 54 0.51 8.30 -25.78
N THR A 55 1.59 7.95 -26.47
CA THR A 55 1.94 8.42 -27.82
C THR A 55 2.30 7.22 -28.69
N LEU A 56 2.45 7.41 -30.00
CA LEU A 56 2.87 6.35 -30.93
C LEU A 56 4.25 5.75 -30.56
N GLN A 57 5.09 6.49 -29.84
CA GLN A 57 6.43 6.07 -29.41
C GLN A 57 6.45 5.43 -28.01
N THR A 58 5.29 5.26 -27.36
CA THR A 58 5.22 4.72 -26.00
C THR A 58 5.65 3.26 -25.97
N THR A 59 6.61 2.94 -25.10
CA THR A 59 7.14 1.58 -24.95
C THR A 59 6.59 0.87 -23.71
N PRO A 60 6.57 -0.48 -23.68
CA PRO A 60 6.16 -1.24 -22.50
C PRO A 60 6.95 -0.89 -21.23
N GLN A 61 8.24 -0.56 -21.37
CA GLN A 61 9.11 -0.16 -20.26
C GLN A 61 8.66 1.17 -19.63
N GLN A 62 8.14 2.11 -20.43
CA GLN A 62 7.59 3.36 -19.91
C GLN A 62 6.30 3.15 -19.14
N ILE A 63 5.47 2.17 -19.56
CA ILE A 63 4.25 1.80 -18.84
C ILE A 63 4.61 1.16 -17.49
N MET A 64 5.57 0.24 -17.47
CA MET A 64 6.08 -0.37 -16.23
C MET A 64 6.66 0.68 -15.28
N TYR A 65 7.45 1.62 -15.82
CA TYR A 65 7.97 2.76 -15.05
C TYR A 65 6.83 3.60 -14.46
N ALA A 66 5.80 3.91 -15.24
CA ALA A 66 4.64 4.66 -14.77
C ALA A 66 3.88 3.91 -13.66
N ALA A 67 3.82 2.57 -13.71
CA ALA A 67 3.23 1.76 -12.65
C ALA A 67 4.04 1.81 -11.34
N HIS A 68 5.37 1.73 -11.41
CA HIS A 68 6.21 1.92 -10.23
C HIS A 68 6.12 3.34 -9.66
N GLU A 69 6.10 4.35 -10.54
CA GLU A 69 5.92 5.76 -10.15
C GLU A 69 4.55 5.98 -9.48
N ALA A 70 3.50 5.31 -9.95
CA ALA A 70 2.18 5.35 -9.35
C ALA A 70 2.16 4.86 -7.90
N ILE A 71 2.81 3.72 -7.62
CA ILE A 71 2.93 3.17 -6.26
C ILE A 71 3.60 4.20 -5.34
N CYS A 72 4.69 4.81 -5.81
CA CYS A 72 5.44 5.78 -5.03
C CYS A 72 4.63 7.05 -4.73
N HIS A 73 3.84 7.52 -5.70
CA HIS A 73 2.96 8.68 -5.51
C HIS A 73 1.76 8.37 -4.61
N GLN A 74 1.20 7.15 -4.67
CA GLN A 74 0.16 6.71 -3.74
C GLN A 74 0.67 6.70 -2.30
N VAL A 75 1.89 6.20 -2.07
CA VAL A 75 2.54 6.30 -0.75
C VAL A 75 2.63 7.76 -0.32
N ARG A 76 3.08 8.66 -1.20
CA ARG A 76 3.15 10.10 -0.89
C ARG A 76 1.80 10.68 -0.47
N GLU A 77 0.73 10.33 -1.17
CA GLU A 77 -0.61 10.82 -0.81
C GLU A 77 -1.08 10.34 0.57
N VAL A 78 -0.77 9.08 0.92
CA VAL A 78 -1.05 8.54 2.27
C VAL A 78 -0.22 9.24 3.33
N LEU A 79 1.05 9.53 3.05
CA LEU A 79 1.91 10.27 3.97
C LEU A 79 1.44 11.71 4.17
N GLU A 80 1.03 12.38 3.09
CA GLU A 80 0.46 13.74 3.17
C GLU A 80 -0.90 13.77 3.87
N SER A 81 -1.73 12.73 3.75
CA SER A 81 -2.97 12.65 4.54
C SER A 81 -2.69 12.38 6.01
N LEU A 82 -1.77 11.48 6.32
CA LEU A 82 -1.39 11.20 7.71
C LEU A 82 -0.84 12.44 8.41
N ALA A 83 -0.03 13.24 7.72
CA ALA A 83 0.50 14.49 8.26
C ALA A 83 -0.60 15.53 8.55
N LYS A 84 -1.71 15.51 7.80
CA LYS A 84 -2.87 16.39 8.03
C LYS A 84 -3.71 15.91 9.21
N ASP A 85 -3.92 14.59 9.31
CA ASP A 85 -4.74 13.98 10.36
C ASP A 85 -4.03 13.96 11.72
N CYS A 86 -2.69 13.95 11.73
CA CYS A 86 -1.87 13.92 12.93
C CYS A 86 -0.92 15.13 13.00
N PRO A 87 -1.42 16.35 13.23
CA PRO A 87 -0.59 17.57 13.21
C PRO A 87 0.43 17.64 14.35
N THR A 88 0.25 16.87 15.42
CA THR A 88 1.19 16.76 16.54
C THR A 88 2.33 15.77 16.28
N TRP A 89 2.25 14.98 15.21
CA TRP A 89 3.26 13.98 14.88
C TRP A 89 4.54 14.66 14.34
N PRO A 90 5.74 14.22 14.73
CA PRO A 90 6.98 14.78 14.22
C PRO A 90 7.10 14.58 12.71
N ARG A 91 7.73 15.53 12.00
CA ARG A 91 7.95 15.40 10.56
C ARG A 91 8.61 14.07 10.23
N LEU A 92 7.97 13.26 9.40
CA LEU A 92 8.50 11.97 8.98
C LEU A 92 9.81 12.19 8.22
N THR A 93 10.89 11.55 8.67
CA THR A 93 12.23 11.63 8.06
C THR A 93 12.65 10.31 7.40
N LYS A 94 12.05 9.21 7.85
CA LYS A 94 12.44 7.85 7.50
C LYS A 94 11.22 6.97 7.30
N LEU A 95 11.28 6.10 6.30
CA LEU A 95 10.25 5.11 5.99
C LEU A 95 10.88 3.72 5.93
N THR A 96 10.40 2.79 6.73
CA THR A 96 10.79 1.38 6.63
C THR A 96 9.82 0.66 5.70
N VAL A 97 10.35 -0.12 4.77
CA VAL A 97 9.56 -0.83 3.75
C VAL A 97 9.81 -2.33 3.80
N GLY A 98 8.85 -3.12 3.30
CA GLY A 98 8.96 -4.57 3.20
C GLY A 98 8.01 -5.14 2.14
N GLY A 99 8.02 -6.46 1.97
CA GLY A 99 7.27 -7.18 0.94
C GLY A 99 8.07 -7.36 -0.36
N ASP A 100 7.60 -8.28 -1.20
CA ASP A 100 8.32 -8.74 -2.41
C ASP A 100 8.59 -7.61 -3.42
N LEU A 101 7.70 -6.61 -3.51
CA LEU A 101 7.92 -5.44 -4.36
C LEU A 101 9.18 -4.66 -3.95
N CYS A 102 9.48 -4.62 -2.65
CA CYS A 102 10.62 -3.90 -2.11
C CYS A 102 11.95 -4.64 -2.35
N GLU A 103 11.96 -5.87 -2.85
CA GLU A 103 13.18 -6.56 -3.28
C GLU A 103 13.86 -5.85 -4.47
N GLN A 104 13.06 -5.18 -5.30
CA GLN A 104 13.57 -4.41 -6.42
C GLN A 104 14.19 -3.08 -5.96
N ARG A 105 15.53 -3.02 -5.96
CA ARG A 105 16.33 -1.82 -5.60
C ARG A 105 15.84 -0.55 -6.32
N PHE A 106 15.44 -0.69 -7.58
CA PHE A 106 14.96 0.41 -8.40
C PHE A 106 13.68 1.06 -7.86
N LEU A 107 12.70 0.25 -7.41
CA LEU A 107 11.45 0.75 -6.84
C LEU A 107 11.71 1.48 -5.51
N VAL A 108 12.55 0.90 -4.65
CA VAL A 108 12.88 1.48 -3.35
C VAL A 108 13.63 2.81 -3.50
N GLN A 109 14.56 2.90 -4.45
CA GLN A 109 15.22 4.16 -4.78
C GLN A 109 14.22 5.20 -5.30
N MET A 110 13.32 4.81 -6.22
CA MET A 110 12.27 5.71 -6.73
C MET A 110 11.35 6.20 -5.62
N LEU A 111 11.02 5.34 -4.66
CA LEU A 111 10.21 5.69 -3.50
C LEU A 111 10.89 6.77 -2.66
N SER A 112 12.18 6.60 -2.35
CA SER A 112 12.99 7.62 -1.67
C SER A 112 13.02 8.91 -2.49
N ASP A 113 13.36 8.81 -3.78
CA ASP A 113 13.50 9.94 -4.69
C ASP A 113 12.23 10.76 -4.85
N LEU A 114 11.04 10.14 -4.89
CA LEU A 114 9.77 10.87 -5.10
C LEU A 114 9.18 11.44 -3.81
N ASN A 115 9.40 10.76 -2.67
CA ASN A 115 8.88 11.18 -1.37
C ASN A 115 9.81 12.14 -0.63
N GLY A 116 11.10 12.18 -0.98
CA GLY A 116 12.07 13.02 -0.28
C GLY A 116 12.37 12.51 1.13
N LEU A 117 12.29 11.20 1.35
CA LEU A 117 12.51 10.53 2.64
C LEU A 117 13.65 9.51 2.55
N VAL A 118 14.33 9.27 3.67
CA VAL A 118 15.24 8.12 3.78
C VAL A 118 14.40 6.85 3.82
N VAL A 119 14.67 5.90 2.94
CA VAL A 119 13.96 4.62 2.93
C VAL A 119 14.88 3.53 3.41
N GLU A 120 14.39 2.71 4.35
CA GLU A 120 15.11 1.59 4.93
C GLU A 120 14.43 0.29 4.56
N ARG A 121 15.23 -0.65 4.03
CA ARG A 121 14.78 -2.00 3.71
C ARG A 121 15.50 -3.01 4.61
N PRO A 122 14.80 -3.62 5.58
CA PRO A 122 15.34 -4.71 6.39
C PRO A 122 15.63 -5.96 5.55
N GLN A 123 16.53 -6.84 6.00
CA GLN A 123 16.77 -8.15 5.36
C GLN A 123 15.55 -9.10 5.38
N THR A 124 14.59 -8.90 6.29
CA THR A 124 13.34 -9.66 6.27
C THR A 124 12.40 -9.08 5.22
N SER A 125 12.18 -9.84 4.15
CA SER A 125 11.23 -9.50 3.09
C SER A 125 9.76 -9.58 3.56
N THR A 126 9.48 -10.39 4.60
CA THR A 126 8.12 -10.65 5.10
C THR A 126 7.92 -10.16 6.54
N PRO A 127 7.80 -8.83 6.76
CA PRO A 127 7.65 -8.25 8.10
C PRO A 127 6.38 -8.72 8.83
N ALA A 128 5.35 -9.11 8.09
CA ALA A 128 4.11 -9.66 8.66
C ALA A 128 4.35 -11.00 9.38
N CYS A 129 5.09 -11.92 8.76
CA CYS A 129 5.45 -13.21 9.35
C CYS A 129 6.34 -13.01 10.59
N LEU A 130 7.31 -12.09 10.50
CA LEU A 130 8.13 -11.71 11.64
C LEU A 130 7.28 -11.16 12.79
N GLY A 131 6.32 -10.28 12.51
CA GLY A 131 5.38 -9.77 13.52
C GLY A 131 4.58 -10.86 14.21
N ALA A 132 4.05 -11.83 13.46
CA ALA A 132 3.30 -12.96 14.02
C ALA A 132 4.18 -13.86 14.90
N MET A 133 5.39 -14.17 14.45
CA MET A 133 6.37 -14.94 15.22
C MET A 133 6.75 -14.22 16.52
N LEU A 134 6.98 -12.90 16.46
CA LEU A 134 7.30 -12.10 17.65
C LEU A 134 6.13 -12.08 18.63
N ALA A 135 4.89 -11.91 18.15
CA ALA A 135 3.72 -11.94 19.01
C ALA A 135 3.56 -13.29 19.73
N ALA A 136 3.76 -14.41 19.02
CA ALA A 136 3.72 -15.74 19.61
C ALA A 136 4.88 -15.99 20.60
N GLY A 137 6.09 -15.54 20.28
CA GLY A 137 7.26 -15.67 21.15
C GLY A 137 7.14 -14.87 22.43
N LEU A 138 6.53 -13.67 22.36
CA LEU A 138 6.21 -12.85 23.54
C LEU A 138 5.11 -13.50 24.39
N ALA A 139 4.05 -14.04 23.76
CA ALA A 139 2.94 -14.68 24.48
C ALA A 139 3.34 -15.99 25.19
N THR A 140 4.34 -16.69 24.67
CA THR A 140 4.88 -17.94 25.24
C THR A 140 6.07 -17.70 26.17
N GLU A 141 6.45 -16.44 26.41
CA GLU A 141 7.60 -16.03 27.22
C GLU A 141 8.95 -16.63 26.76
N ILE A 142 9.01 -17.14 25.52
CA ILE A 142 10.23 -17.66 24.90
C ILE A 142 11.20 -16.53 24.54
N LEU A 143 10.64 -15.36 24.18
CA LEU A 143 11.39 -14.18 23.76
C LEU A 143 10.91 -12.97 24.57
N SER A 144 11.83 -12.11 24.99
CA SER A 144 11.51 -10.79 25.54
C SER A 144 11.77 -9.67 24.51
N ILE A 145 11.05 -8.55 24.63
CA ILE A 145 11.22 -7.38 23.73
C ILE A 145 12.65 -6.85 23.78
N ASP A 146 13.26 -6.82 24.96
CA ASP A 146 14.62 -6.31 25.12
C ASP A 146 15.67 -7.21 24.47
N GLN A 147 15.51 -8.54 24.59
CA GLN A 147 16.36 -9.51 23.87
C GLN A 147 16.25 -9.32 22.35
N PHE A 148 15.03 -9.12 21.83
CA PHE A 148 14.84 -8.88 20.40
C PHE A 148 15.56 -7.60 19.94
N ARG A 149 15.43 -6.50 20.69
CA ARG A 149 16.07 -5.22 20.36
C ARG A 149 17.60 -5.29 20.34
N GLN A 150 18.19 -6.11 21.22
CA GLN A 150 19.64 -6.24 21.33
C GLN A 150 20.22 -7.23 20.31
N ASN A 151 19.53 -8.33 20.05
CA ASN A 151 20.11 -9.49 19.35
C ASN A 151 19.54 -9.74 17.95
N CYS A 152 18.43 -9.09 17.59
CA CYS A 152 17.69 -9.41 16.37
C CYS A 152 17.46 -8.18 15.47
N VAL A 153 18.45 -7.28 15.38
CA VAL A 153 18.40 -6.18 14.39
C VAL A 153 18.91 -6.73 13.05
N PRO A 154 18.04 -6.94 12.04
CA PRO A 154 18.51 -7.35 10.72
C PRO A 154 19.35 -6.22 10.09
N PRO A 155 20.36 -6.56 9.27
CA PRO A 155 21.02 -5.58 8.41
C PRO A 155 19.97 -4.80 7.59
N VAL A 156 20.28 -3.53 7.29
CA VAL A 156 19.34 -2.62 6.63
C VAL A 156 20.03 -1.97 5.43
N ASP A 157 19.40 -2.07 4.27
CA ASP A 157 19.76 -1.24 3.12
C ASP A 157 19.12 0.14 3.27
N VAL A 158 19.93 1.19 3.13
CA VAL A 158 19.47 2.58 3.28
C VAL A 158 19.52 3.29 1.93
N PHE A 159 18.42 3.91 1.56
CA PHE A 159 18.24 4.66 0.33
C PHE A 159 18.01 6.14 0.66
N SER A 160 18.85 6.99 0.09
CA SER A 160 18.77 8.45 0.23
C SER A 160 18.30 9.09 -1.07
N THR A 161 17.70 10.26 -0.93
CA THR A 161 17.02 10.96 -2.01
C THR A 161 18.04 11.56 -2.99
N ALA A 162 17.97 11.18 -4.26
CA ALA A 162 18.78 11.77 -5.32
C ALA A 162 18.11 12.98 -5.99
N TYR A 163 16.78 13.09 -5.90
CA TYR A 163 16.03 14.17 -6.55
C TYR A 163 16.02 15.45 -5.73
N ASN A 164 16.02 16.60 -6.42
CA ASN A 164 15.76 17.88 -5.78
C ASN A 164 14.26 18.07 -5.48
N SER A 165 13.92 18.96 -4.56
CA SER A 165 12.51 19.20 -4.17
C SER A 165 11.63 19.63 -5.35
N SER A 166 12.12 20.54 -6.20
CA SER A 166 11.37 21.07 -7.33
C SER A 166 10.93 19.99 -8.34
N GLN A 167 11.78 19.02 -8.62
CA GLN A 167 11.50 17.91 -9.53
C GLN A 167 10.44 16.99 -8.94
N ARG A 168 10.53 16.67 -7.65
CA ARG A 168 9.54 15.87 -6.93
C ARG A 168 8.16 16.53 -6.97
N ASP A 169 8.10 17.81 -6.66
CA ASP A 169 6.85 18.55 -6.61
C ASP A 169 6.23 18.77 -7.99
N MET A 170 7.06 18.93 -9.05
CA MET A 170 6.55 18.94 -10.42
C MET A 170 5.92 17.59 -10.81
N LYS A 171 6.59 16.48 -10.52
CA LYS A 171 6.07 15.13 -10.79
C LYS A 171 4.79 14.86 -10.00
N PHE A 172 4.77 15.23 -8.73
CA PHE A 172 3.59 15.06 -7.89
C PHE A 172 2.41 15.92 -8.35
N ARG A 173 2.63 17.17 -8.79
CA ARG A 173 1.55 17.99 -9.39
C ARG A 173 0.94 17.33 -10.62
N ARG A 174 1.77 16.75 -11.49
CA ARG A 174 1.28 15.98 -12.66
C ARG A 174 0.47 14.75 -12.22
N TRP A 175 0.92 14.04 -11.19
CA TRP A 175 0.16 12.95 -10.58
C TRP A 175 -1.21 13.40 -10.08
N LYS A 176 -1.28 14.49 -9.28
CA LYS A 176 -2.55 15.01 -8.75
C LYS A 176 -3.55 15.37 -9.85
N MET A 177 -3.07 15.95 -10.95
CA MET A 177 -3.91 16.24 -12.12
C MET A 177 -4.48 14.97 -12.76
N ALA A 178 -3.70 13.89 -12.84
CA ALA A 178 -4.19 12.60 -13.34
C ALA A 178 -5.22 11.96 -12.38
N VAL A 179 -4.95 12.01 -11.07
CA VAL A 179 -5.87 11.48 -10.04
C VAL A 179 -7.21 12.19 -10.07
N ASP A 180 -7.23 13.53 -10.19
CA ASP A 180 -8.47 14.31 -10.25
C ASP A 180 -9.42 13.83 -11.38
N ARG A 181 -8.85 13.46 -12.53
CA ARG A 181 -9.63 12.86 -13.63
C ARG A 181 -10.16 11.49 -13.27
N CYS A 182 -9.37 10.66 -12.58
CA CYS A 182 -9.81 9.33 -12.11
C CYS A 182 -10.97 9.37 -11.12
N LEU A 183 -11.00 10.38 -10.24
CA LEU A 183 -12.04 10.53 -9.24
C LEU A 183 -13.41 10.86 -9.87
N ASN A 184 -13.40 11.61 -10.97
CA ASN A 184 -14.61 12.10 -11.64
C ASN A 184 -15.01 11.28 -12.88
N PHE A 185 -14.54 10.03 -12.98
CA PHE A 185 -14.79 9.16 -14.14
C PHE A 185 -16.29 8.98 -14.44
N ASP A 186 -17.11 8.80 -13.40
CA ASP A 186 -18.54 8.50 -13.50
C ASP A 186 -19.44 9.75 -13.31
N SER A 187 -18.91 10.96 -13.56
CA SER A 187 -19.62 12.23 -13.33
C SER A 187 -20.68 12.59 -14.38
N VAL A 188 -20.98 11.69 -15.32
CA VAL A 188 -22.08 11.87 -16.28
C VAL A 188 -23.39 11.60 -15.53
N SER A 189 -24.05 12.68 -15.11
CA SER A 189 -25.25 12.64 -14.30
C SER A 189 -26.41 11.92 -15.00
N ASP A 190 -26.88 10.80 -14.43
CA ASP A 190 -28.30 10.47 -14.46
C ASP A 190 -29.06 11.58 -13.71
N SER A 191 -30.11 12.13 -14.31
CA SER A 191 -30.93 13.24 -13.79
C SER A 191 -31.81 12.86 -12.59
N ASP A 192 -31.44 11.85 -11.80
CA ASP A 192 -32.24 11.33 -10.68
C ASP A 192 -31.76 11.93 -9.34
N PRO A 193 -32.52 12.86 -8.72
CA PRO A 193 -32.10 13.54 -7.50
C PRO A 193 -31.99 12.61 -6.27
N VAL A 194 -32.60 11.43 -6.30
CA VAL A 194 -32.54 10.42 -5.23
C VAL A 194 -31.18 9.68 -5.20
N LYS A 195 -30.50 9.53 -6.36
CA LYS A 195 -29.18 8.89 -6.43
C LYS A 195 -28.07 9.76 -5.83
N LEU A 196 -28.20 11.09 -5.92
CA LEU A 196 -27.16 12.06 -5.53
C LEU A 196 -26.76 12.00 -4.04
N ILE A 197 -27.65 11.55 -3.16
CA ILE A 197 -27.36 11.44 -1.71
C ILE A 197 -26.50 10.20 -1.40
N GLY A 198 -26.51 9.17 -2.27
CA GLY A 198 -25.73 7.94 -2.14
C GLY A 198 -24.53 7.81 -3.10
N ASP A 199 -24.43 8.68 -4.10
CA ASP A 199 -23.64 8.45 -5.32
C ASP A 199 -22.11 8.39 -5.14
N GLY A 200 -21.60 8.76 -3.96
CA GLY A 200 -20.17 8.72 -3.65
C GLY A 200 -19.72 7.57 -2.75
N ARG A 201 -20.63 6.83 -2.11
CA ARG A 201 -20.29 5.80 -1.12
C ARG A 201 -20.35 4.41 -1.76
N ASP A 202 -19.50 3.52 -1.26
CA ASP A 202 -19.52 2.10 -1.62
C ASP A 202 -20.95 1.56 -1.39
N PRO A 203 -21.62 0.98 -2.41
CA PRO A 203 -22.96 0.41 -2.25
C PRO A 203 -23.00 -0.69 -1.17
N ASP A 204 -21.86 -1.36 -0.94
CA ASP A 204 -21.72 -2.37 0.09
C ASP A 204 -21.27 -1.78 1.45
N SER A 205 -21.28 -0.44 1.62
CA SER A 205 -20.84 0.17 2.88
C SER A 205 -21.64 -0.32 4.08
N PHE A 206 -22.93 -0.63 3.88
CA PHE A 206 -23.77 -1.20 4.94
C PHE A 206 -23.30 -2.59 5.39
N VAL A 207 -22.75 -3.39 4.47
CA VAL A 207 -22.23 -4.74 4.74
C VAL A 207 -20.82 -4.68 5.34
N ARG A 208 -20.02 -3.68 4.96
CA ARG A 208 -18.62 -3.51 5.37
C ARG A 208 -18.43 -2.67 6.63
N CYS A 209 -19.42 -1.87 7.02
CA CYS A 209 -19.49 -1.34 8.38
C CYS A 209 -19.54 -2.53 9.32
N SER A 210 -18.39 -2.81 9.93
CA SER A 210 -18.20 -3.92 10.85
C SER A 210 -19.37 -3.95 11.83
N ILE A 211 -19.83 -5.16 12.15
CA ILE A 211 -20.63 -5.46 13.34
C ILE A 211 -20.27 -4.44 14.43
N PRO A 212 -21.24 -3.69 14.99
CA PRO A 212 -20.96 -2.56 15.88
C PRO A 212 -19.84 -2.94 16.84
N GLY A 213 -18.80 -2.10 16.98
CA GLY A 213 -17.61 -2.46 17.76
C GLY A 213 -17.94 -2.96 19.18
N SER A 214 -19.09 -2.55 19.71
CA SER A 214 -19.68 -3.10 20.94
C SER A 214 -19.92 -4.61 20.89
N VAL A 215 -20.47 -5.15 19.81
CA VAL A 215 -20.74 -6.58 19.65
C VAL A 215 -19.42 -7.37 19.54
N PHE A 216 -18.41 -6.84 18.85
CA PHE A 216 -17.08 -7.46 18.83
C PHE A 216 -16.47 -7.50 20.24
N ILE A 217 -16.43 -6.35 20.92
CA ILE A 217 -15.90 -6.24 22.30
C ILE A 217 -16.65 -7.16 23.26
N VAL A 218 -17.99 -7.18 23.22
CA VAL A 218 -18.82 -8.04 24.07
C VAL A 218 -18.54 -9.52 23.76
N SER A 219 -18.44 -9.89 22.47
CA SER A 219 -18.13 -11.28 22.09
C SER A 219 -16.76 -11.73 22.57
N SER A 220 -15.72 -10.88 22.46
CA SER A 220 -14.39 -11.16 22.98
C SER A 220 -14.37 -11.30 24.50
N PHE A 221 -15.09 -10.42 25.22
CA PHE A 221 -15.18 -10.50 26.67
C PHE A 221 -15.89 -11.77 27.14
N VAL A 222 -16.98 -12.15 26.47
CA VAL A 222 -17.70 -13.42 26.74
C VAL A 222 -16.79 -14.62 26.50
N LEU A 223 -16.02 -14.64 25.41
CA LEU A 223 -15.05 -15.71 25.12
C LEU A 223 -13.98 -15.85 26.21
N VAL A 224 -13.46 -14.74 26.73
CA VAL A 224 -12.48 -14.75 27.83
C VAL A 224 -13.11 -15.27 29.12
N VAL A 225 -14.32 -14.85 29.46
CA VAL A 225 -15.05 -15.32 30.64
C VAL A 225 -15.36 -16.82 30.53
N VAL A 226 -15.81 -17.29 29.36
CA VAL A 226 -16.06 -18.71 29.10
C VAL A 226 -14.76 -19.52 29.22
N ALA A 227 -13.66 -19.03 28.65
CA ALA A 227 -12.35 -19.70 28.78
C ALA A 227 -11.89 -19.80 30.24
N GLN A 228 -12.10 -18.75 31.06
CA GLN A 228 -11.80 -18.78 32.49
C GLN A 228 -12.69 -19.77 33.25
N LEU A 229 -13.97 -19.84 32.92
CA LEU A 229 -14.93 -20.80 33.47
C LEU A 229 -14.56 -22.26 33.12
N MET A 230 -14.17 -22.52 31.87
CA MET A 230 -13.74 -23.84 31.43
C MET A 230 -12.45 -24.28 32.14
N LYS A 231 -11.51 -23.35 32.34
CA LYS A 231 -10.27 -23.60 33.11
C LYS A 231 -10.54 -23.91 34.59
N GLN A 232 -11.52 -23.24 35.21
CA GLN A 232 -11.91 -23.52 36.61
C GLN A 232 -12.63 -24.86 36.77
N ASN A 233 -13.41 -25.28 35.77
CA ASN A 233 -14.17 -26.52 35.80
C ASN A 233 -13.37 -27.76 35.37
N GLY A 234 -12.05 -27.64 35.20
CA GLY A 234 -11.16 -28.78 34.91
C GLY A 234 -11.28 -29.35 33.50
N PHE A 235 -11.90 -28.62 32.56
CA PHE A 235 -11.90 -28.95 31.14
C PHE A 235 -10.69 -28.27 30.48
N ALA A 236 -9.49 -28.80 30.75
CA ALA A 236 -8.26 -28.44 30.08
C ALA A 236 -7.52 -29.71 29.65
#